data_AF-A0A9X8CYP5-F1
#
_entry.id   AF-A0A9X8CYP5-F1
#
_cell.length_a   1.000
_cell.length_b   1.000
_cell.length_c   1.000
_cell.angle_alpha   90.00
_cell.angle_beta   90.00
_cell.angle_gamma   90.00
#
_symmetry.space_group_name_H-M   'P 1'
#
loop_
_entity.id
_entity.type
_entity.pdbx_description
1 polymer ?
#
loop_
_entity_poly.entity_id
_entity_poly.type
_entity_poly.pdbx_seq_one_letter_code
_entity_poly.pdbx_strand_id
1 'polypeptide(L)' 'VRNALEAAGLKPEVAEVTMRPENTIALEGDDATRMQKLLDMIEDLDDVQDVYHNADL' A
#
# COMPACT_ATOMS: atom_id res chain seq x y z
N VAL A 1 -4.55 -8.26 -17.84
CA VAL A 1 -5.55 -7.21 -18.15
C VAL A 1 -4.94 -5.94 -18.76
N ARG A 2 -3.71 -5.56 -18.39
CA ARG A 2 -3.03 -4.36 -18.92
C ARG A 2 -3.09 -4.19 -20.44
N ASN A 3 -2.67 -5.18 -21.23
CA ASN A 3 -2.69 -5.09 -22.69
C ASN A 3 -4.10 -4.89 -23.27
N ALA A 4 -5.14 -5.39 -22.59
CA ALA A 4 -6.53 -5.20 -23.01
C ALA A 4 -7.04 -3.78 -22.71
N LEU A 5 -6.60 -3.18 -21.60
CA LEU A 5 -6.90 -1.78 -21.26
C LEU A 5 -6.20 -0.81 -22.22
N GLU A 6 -4.91 -1.06 -22.52
CA GLU A 6 -4.15 -0.26 -23.48
C GLU A 6 -4.76 -0.34 -24.90
N ALA A 7 -5.19 -1.54 -25.33
CA ALA A 7 -5.90 -1.72 -26.60
C ALA A 7 -7.27 -1.01 -26.64
N ALA A 8 -7.90 -0.80 -25.49
CA ALA A 8 -9.13 -0.02 -25.35
C ALA A 8 -8.88 1.50 -25.21
N GLY A 9 -7.62 1.95 -25.33
CA GLY A 9 -7.24 3.36 -25.19
C GLY A 9 -7.17 3.87 -23.75
N LEU A 10 -7.36 2.98 -22.76
CA LEU A 10 -7.25 3.29 -21.34
C LEU A 10 -5.80 3.04 -20.92
N LYS A 11 -4.99 4.09 -20.93
CA LYS A 11 -3.61 4.03 -20.43
C LYS A 11 -3.62 4.03 -18.91
N PRO A 12 -3.24 2.93 -18.24
CA PRO A 12 -3.07 2.94 -16.80
C PRO A 12 -1.85 3.81 -16.44
N GLU A 13 -2.01 4.73 -15.50
CA GLU A 13 -0.90 5.54 -14.98
C GLU A 13 0.08 4.69 -14.16
N VAL A 14 -0.45 3.71 -13.42
CA VAL A 14 0.31 2.75 -12.63
C VAL A 14 -0.25 1.34 -12.87
N ALA A 15 0.62 0.36 -13.07
CA ALA A 15 0.25 -1.03 -13.26
C ALA A 15 1.32 -1.94 -12.63
N GLU A 16 1.18 -2.17 -11.33
CA GLU A 16 2.08 -2.99 -10.52
C GLU A 16 1.32 -4.10 -9.78
N VAL A 17 2.04 -5.14 -9.35
CA VAL A 17 1.50 -6.20 -8.51
C VAL A 17 1.76 -5.80 -7.07
N THR A 18 0.69 -5.62 -6.31
CA THR A 18 0.71 -5.17 -4.91
C THR A 18 -0.22 -6.06 -4.08
N MET A 19 0.01 -6.14 -2.77
CA MET A 19 -0.85 -6.89 -1.86
C MET A 19 -1.99 -5.98 -1.37
N ARG A 20 -3.22 -6.39 -1.66
CA ARG A 20 -4.42 -5.65 -1.22
C ARG A 20 -5.10 -6.41 -0.06
N PRO A 21 -5.31 -5.76 1.10
CA PRO A 21 -6.02 -6.39 2.21
C PRO A 21 -7.51 -6.58 1.89
N GLU A 22 -8.11 -7.65 2.38
CA GLU A 22 -9.54 -7.94 2.20
C GLU A 22 -10.43 -7.03 3.07
N ASN A 23 -9.95 -6.65 4.26
CA ASN A 23 -10.65 -5.79 5.22
C ASN A 23 -9.69 -4.77 5.82
N THR A 24 -10.16 -3.55 6.10
CA THR A 24 -9.38 -2.51 6.78
C THR A 24 -9.71 -2.42 8.26
N ILE A 25 -8.77 -1.91 9.06
CA ILE A 25 -8.93 -1.64 10.49
C ILE A 25 -8.63 -0.16 10.73
N ALA A 26 -9.65 0.60 11.13
CA ALA A 26 -9.48 2.00 11.52
C ALA A 26 -8.64 2.11 12.79
N LEU A 27 -7.58 2.91 12.73
CA LEU A 27 -6.77 3.29 13.88
C LEU A 27 -6.96 4.80 14.11
N GLU A 28 -7.05 5.19 15.38
CA GLU A 28 -7.23 6.60 15.76
C GLU A 28 -6.23 6.99 16.85
N GLY A 29 -5.96 8.29 16.97
CA GLY A 29 -5.18 8.87 18.05
C GLY A 29 -3.78 8.27 18.20
N ASP A 30 -3.48 7.76 19.40
CA ASP A 30 -2.16 7.23 19.75
C ASP A 30 -1.80 5.98 18.95
N ASP A 31 -2.78 5.14 18.59
CA ASP A 31 -2.53 3.90 17.86
C ASP A 31 -2.23 4.16 16.39
N ALA A 32 -2.90 5.13 15.76
CA ALA A 32 -2.54 5.60 14.41
C ALA A 32 -1.12 6.19 14.39
N THR A 33 -0.79 6.99 15.40
CA THR A 33 0.55 7.59 15.52
C THR A 33 1.64 6.55 15.72
N ARG A 34 1.38 5.49 16.49
CA ARG A 34 2.31 4.38 16.67
C ARG A 34 2.47 3.55 15.40
N MET A 35 1.38 3.30 14.69
CA MET A 35 1.41 2.57 13.42
C MET A 35 2.22 3.34 12.37
N GLN A 36 2.03 4.66 12.25
CA GLN A 36 2.83 5.48 11.34
C GLN A 36 4.33 5.36 11.63
N LYS A 37 4.72 5.52 12.91
CA LYS A 37 6.13 5.38 13.29
C LYS A 37 6.71 3.99 13.00
N LEU A 38 5.89 2.94 13.16
CA LEU A 38 6.30 1.58 12.84
C LEU A 38 6.54 1.43 11.34
N LEU A 39 5.65 1.97 10.50
CA LEU A 39 5.82 1.95 9.04
C LEU A 39 7.10 2.68 8.64
N ASP A 40 7.30 3.91 9.13
CA ASP A 40 8.50 4.70 8.85
C ASP A 40 9.78 3.93 9.21
N MET A 41 9.81 3.30 10.40
CA MET A 41 10.97 2.52 10.86
C MET A 41 11.26 1.29 9.99
N ILE A 42 10.22 0.66 9.42
CA ILE A 42 10.38 -0.53 8.58
C ILE A 42 10.81 -0.11 7.17
N GLU A 43 10.27 0.99 6.65
CA GLU A 43 10.65 1.55 5.34
C GLU A 43 12.09 2.07 5.31
N ASP A 44 12.61 2.53 6.45
CA ASP A 44 14.00 2.97 6.60
C ASP A 44 15.03 1.81 6.55
N LEU A 45 14.60 0.55 6.56
CA LEU A 45 15.51 -0.60 6.50
C LEU A 45 15.92 -0.88 5.05
N ASP A 46 17.22 -0.89 4.78
CA ASP A 46 17.80 -1.14 3.45
C ASP A 46 17.32 -2.44 2.78
N ASP A 47 16.95 -3.45 3.60
CA ASP A 47 16.53 -4.77 3.14
C ASP A 47 15.01 -4.86 2.85
N VAL A 48 14.22 -3.86 3.25
CA VAL A 48 12.78 -3.85 3.02
C VAL A 48 12.48 -3.34 1.61
N GLN A 49 11.70 -4.12 0.87
CA GLN A 49 11.35 -3.80 -0.52
C GLN A 49 9.97 -3.14 -0.61
N ASP A 50 8.96 -3.73 0.04
CA ASP A 50 7.60 -3.20 0.10
C ASP A 50 7.00 -3.49 1.48
N VAL A 51 6.16 -2.57 1.98
CA VAL A 51 5.38 -2.74 3.21
C VAL A 51 3.89 -2.70 2.88
N TYR A 52 3.15 -3.71 3.35
CA TYR A 52 1.70 -3.81 3.14
C TYR A 52 1.00 -3.95 4.48
N HIS A 53 -0.04 -3.16 4.70
CA HIS A 53 -0.85 -3.19 5.91
C HIS A 53 -2.33 -3.02 5.60
N ASN A 54 -3.17 -3.35 6.57
CA ASN A 54 -4.61 -3.12 6.51
C ASN A 54 -5.10 -2.02 7.45
N ALA A 55 -4.19 -1.31 8.12
CA ALA A 55 -4.54 -0.12 8.91
C ALA A 55 -5.08 0.99 8.02
N ASP A 56 -6.19 1.58 8.45
CA ASP A 56 -6.80 2.80 7.91
C ASP A 56 -6.48 3.92 8.91
N LEU A 57 -5.63 4.86 8.48
CA LEU A 57 -4.92 5.85 9.33
C LEU A 57 -5.49 7.26 9.15
#